data_AF-A0A8S7F8G6-F1
#
_entry.id   AF-A0A8S7F8G6-F1
#
_cell.length_a   1.000
_cell.length_b   1.000
_cell.length_c   1.000
_cell.angle_alpha   90.00
_cell.angle_beta   90.00
_cell.angle_gamma   90.00
#
_symmetry.space_group_name_H-M   'P 1'
#
loop_
_entity.id
_entity.type
_entity.pdbx_description
1 polymer ?
#
loop_
_entity_poly.entity_id
_entity_poly.type
_entity_poly.pdbx_seq_one_letter_code
_entity_poly.pdbx_strand_id
1 'polypeptide(L)'
;MITIWAVRDPQSSASVVPGVSGYPAYSAGMTVNENPIHLVYRVPKSNYRSYADGGLLFYNLYSSPTEIATDSTYTYVEMILP
;
A
#
# COMPACT_ATOMS: atom_id res chain seq x y z
N MET A 1 3.37 5.27 -12.43
CA MET A 1 3.42 3.80 -12.45
C MET A 1 2.94 3.25 -11.11
N ILE A 2 2.31 2.08 -11.10
CA ILE A 2 2.01 1.32 -9.87
C ILE A 2 3.30 0.67 -9.37
N THR A 3 3.55 0.71 -8.07
CA THR A 3 4.70 0.03 -7.46
C THR A 3 4.35 -0.46 -6.07
N ILE A 4 4.94 -1.59 -5.65
CA ILE A 4 5.05 -1.91 -4.23
C ILE A 4 5.90 -0.81 -3.60
N TRP A 5 5.39 -0.19 -2.54
CA TRP A 5 5.94 1.01 -1.95
C TRP A 5 6.42 0.80 -0.53
N ALA A 6 5.63 0.09 0.28
CA ALA A 6 5.94 -0.20 1.66
C ALA A 6 5.45 -1.60 2.07
N VAL A 7 6.01 -2.09 3.17
CA VAL A 7 5.54 -3.28 3.88
C VAL A 7 5.24 -2.85 5.30
N ARG A 8 4.19 -3.38 5.91
CA ARG A 8 3.92 -3.10 7.30
C ARG A 8 4.94 -3.80 8.20
N ASP A 9 5.46 -3.05 9.16
CA ASP A 9 6.37 -3.56 10.18
C ASP A 9 5.96 -2.99 11.54
N PRO A 10 5.31 -3.81 12.40
CA PRO A 10 4.89 -3.40 13.74
C PRO A 10 6.04 -2.97 14.66
N GLN A 11 7.29 -3.36 14.35
CA GLN A 11 8.47 -3.01 15.13
C GLN A 11 9.12 -1.71 14.64
N SER A 12 8.68 -1.17 13.51
CA SER A 12 9.21 0.06 12.92
C SER A 12 8.34 1.25 13.24
N SER A 13 8.94 2.37 13.60
CA SER A 13 8.26 3.68 13.63
C SER A 13 8.42 4.47 12.33
N ALA A 14 9.27 4.00 11.40
CA ALA A 14 9.50 4.65 10.12
C ALA A 14 8.30 4.49 9.18
N SER A 15 8.07 5.49 8.33
CA SER A 15 7.02 5.41 7.32
C SER A 15 7.34 6.22 6.08
N VAL A 16 7.13 5.60 4.92
CA VAL A 16 7.08 6.29 3.61
C VAL A 16 5.65 6.49 3.11
N VAL A 17 4.65 6.11 3.92
CA VAL A 17 3.23 6.31 3.63
C VAL A 17 2.73 7.53 4.43
N PRO A 18 2.12 8.54 3.79
CA PRO A 18 1.70 9.75 4.47
C PRO A 18 0.70 9.50 5.60
N GLY A 19 0.91 10.14 6.76
CA GLY A 19 -0.06 10.15 7.86
C GLY A 19 -0.19 8.86 8.67
N VAL A 20 0.59 7.81 8.36
CA VAL A 20 0.59 6.54 9.10
C VAL A 20 2.02 6.15 9.49
N SER A 21 2.19 5.37 10.56
CA SER A 21 3.47 4.82 11.02
C SER A 21 3.58 3.31 10.77
N GLY A 22 4.80 2.76 10.82
CA GLY A 22 5.03 1.32 10.67
C GLY A 22 4.97 0.83 9.23
N TYR A 23 5.29 1.69 8.26
CA TYR A 23 5.34 1.35 6.84
C TYR A 23 6.69 1.75 6.22
N PRO A 24 7.80 1.08 6.61
CA PRO A 24 9.10 1.29 5.98
C PRO A 24 9.05 1.03 4.47
N ALA A 25 9.96 1.66 3.74
CA ALA A 25 10.05 1.49 2.29
C ALA A 25 10.31 0.02 1.91
N TYR A 26 9.60 -0.46 0.90
CA TYR A 26 9.85 -1.79 0.35
C TYR A 26 11.24 -1.86 -0.29
N SER A 27 11.98 -2.92 0.05
CA SER A 27 13.23 -3.29 -0.63
C SER A 27 13.19 -4.76 -0.99
N ALA A 28 13.68 -5.10 -2.19
CA ALA A 28 13.81 -6.49 -2.60
C ALA A 28 14.72 -7.25 -1.60
N GLY A 29 14.27 -8.43 -1.17
CA GLY A 29 14.97 -9.25 -0.18
C GLY A 29 14.81 -8.82 1.28
N MET A 30 13.92 -7.88 1.59
CA MET A 30 13.63 -7.50 2.98
C MET A 30 12.91 -8.61 3.75
N THR A 31 13.14 -8.68 5.06
CA THR A 31 12.37 -9.52 5.98
C THR A 31 11.01 -8.88 6.26
N VAL A 32 9.96 -9.70 6.27
CA VAL A 32 8.61 -9.30 6.69
C VAL A 32 8.40 -9.77 8.13
N ASN A 33 8.02 -8.84 9.02
CA ASN A 33 7.91 -9.08 10.46
C ASN A 33 6.47 -9.29 10.95
N GLU A 34 5.49 -9.36 10.04
CA GLU A 34 4.06 -9.53 10.34
C GLU A 34 3.47 -10.67 9.50
N ASN A 35 2.57 -11.45 10.11
CA ASN A 35 1.74 -12.46 9.44
C ASN A 35 0.30 -12.34 9.97
N PRO A 36 -0.73 -12.05 9.14
CA PRO A 36 -0.72 -11.90 7.67
C PRO A 36 0.23 -10.80 7.15
N ILE A 37 0.67 -10.90 5.89
CA ILE A 37 1.57 -9.92 5.29
C ILE A 37 0.76 -8.72 4.79
N HIS A 38 1.18 -7.51 5.14
CA HIS A 38 0.57 -6.28 4.65
C HIS A 38 1.50 -5.55 3.68
N LEU A 39 1.08 -5.42 2.41
CA LEU A 39 1.82 -4.70 1.37
C LEU A 39 1.06 -3.45 0.95
N VAL A 40 1.78 -2.35 0.77
CA VAL A 40 1.22 -1.08 0.29
C VAL A 40 1.66 -0.82 -1.14
N TYR A 41 0.69 -0.62 -2.02
CA TYR A 41 0.90 -0.17 -3.39
C TYR A 41 0.72 1.34 -3.49
N ARG A 42 1.68 2.02 -4.11
CA ARG A 42 1.53 3.43 -4.50
C ARG A 42 1.02 3.50 -5.92
N VAL A 43 -0.13 4.15 -6.11
CA VAL A 43 -0.85 4.23 -7.38
C VAL A 43 -1.09 5.71 -7.72
N PRO A 44 -0.76 6.18 -8.94
CA PRO A 44 -1.16 7.52 -9.36
C PRO A 44 -2.68 7.66 -9.30
N LYS A 45 -3.21 8.76 -8.74
CA LYS A 45 -4.67 8.95 -8.63
C LYS A 45 -5.34 8.95 -9.99
N SER A 46 -4.69 9.49 -11.03
CA SER A 46 -5.17 9.42 -12.41
C SER A 46 -5.40 8.00 -12.95
N ASN A 47 -4.82 6.99 -12.29
CA ASN A 47 -4.90 5.59 -12.67
C ASN A 47 -5.68 4.74 -11.66
N TYR A 48 -6.32 5.33 -10.64
CA TYR A 48 -7.07 4.58 -9.63
C TYR A 48 -8.57 4.83 -9.75
N ARG A 49 -9.36 3.75 -9.70
CA ARG A 49 -10.80 3.81 -10.03
C ARG A 49 -11.58 4.82 -9.19
N SER A 50 -11.23 4.99 -7.92
CA SER A 50 -11.91 5.96 -7.04
C SER A 50 -11.72 7.42 -7.44
N TYR A 51 -10.73 7.72 -8.28
CA TYR A 51 -10.42 9.08 -8.75
C TYR A 51 -10.54 9.25 -10.27
N ALA A 52 -10.67 8.15 -11.03
CA ALA A 52 -10.83 8.14 -12.47
C ALA A 52 -11.64 6.92 -12.89
N ASP A 53 -12.78 7.10 -13.57
CA ASP A 53 -13.74 6.02 -13.88
C ASP A 53 -13.15 4.84 -14.68
N GLY A 54 -12.10 5.08 -15.47
CA GLY A 54 -11.34 4.07 -16.21
C GLY A 54 -10.10 3.52 -15.48
N GLY A 55 -9.90 3.92 -14.22
CA GLY A 55 -8.73 3.55 -13.42
C GLY A 55 -8.75 2.10 -12.93
N LEU A 56 -7.60 1.67 -12.41
CA LEU A 56 -7.37 0.35 -11.84
C LEU A 56 -8.26 0.12 -10.63
N LEU A 57 -8.83 -1.09 -10.56
CA LEU A 57 -9.50 -1.63 -9.39
C LEU A 57 -8.61 -2.69 -8.76
N PHE A 58 -8.37 -2.57 -7.45
CA PHE A 58 -7.67 -3.59 -6.69
C PHE A 58 -8.67 -4.61 -6.19
N TYR A 59 -8.32 -5.89 -6.28
CA TYR A 59 -9.14 -6.99 -5.82
C TYR A 59 -8.27 -8.00 -5.09
N ASN A 60 -8.78 -8.51 -3.97
CA ASN A 60 -8.10 -9.50 -3.15
C ASN A 60 -9.13 -10.44 -2.53
N LEU A 61 -8.87 -11.74 -2.64
CA LEU A 61 -9.75 -12.79 -2.13
C LEU A 61 -9.63 -12.99 -0.62
N TYR A 62 -8.46 -12.67 -0.03
CA TYR A 62 -8.22 -12.87 1.39
C TYR A 62 -8.87 -11.78 2.24
N SER A 63 -8.70 -10.51 1.87
CA SER A 63 -9.30 -9.35 2.54
C SER A 63 -9.44 -8.20 1.57
N SER A 64 -10.50 -7.39 1.72
CA SER A 64 -10.74 -6.22 0.87
C SER A 64 -9.54 -5.25 0.89
N PRO A 65 -9.06 -4.79 -0.27
CA PRO A 65 -8.04 -3.74 -0.33
C PRO A 65 -8.51 -2.46 0.36
N THR A 66 -7.62 -1.82 1.11
CA THR A 66 -7.94 -0.61 1.87
C THR A 66 -7.10 0.56 1.40
N GLU A 67 -7.71 1.70 1.11
CA GLU A 67 -6.98 2.95 0.90
C GLU A 67 -6.59 3.53 2.27
N ILE A 68 -5.29 3.51 2.59
CA ILE A 68 -4.78 3.88 3.93
C ILE A 68 -4.26 5.31 3.98
N ALA A 69 -3.90 5.88 2.84
CA ALA A 69 -3.43 7.25 2.73
C ALA A 69 -3.58 7.78 1.30
N THR A 70 -3.59 9.10 1.17
CA THR A 70 -3.53 9.78 -0.14
C THR A 70 -2.70 11.05 -0.03
N ASP A 71 -2.15 11.47 -1.16
CA ASP A 71 -1.57 12.80 -1.34
C ASP A 71 -2.12 13.46 -2.61
N SER A 72 -1.50 14.56 -3.05
CA SER A 72 -1.94 15.30 -4.25
C SER A 72 -1.82 14.49 -5.55
N THR A 73 -0.93 13.50 -5.59
CA THR A 73 -0.54 12.77 -6.81
C THR A 73 -0.86 11.27 -6.72
N TYR A 74 -0.76 10.68 -5.54
CA TYR A 74 -0.83 9.24 -5.31
C TYR A 74 -1.89 8.86 -4.28
N THR A 75 -2.38 7.63 -4.42
CA THR A 75 -3.08 6.89 -3.38
C THR A 75 -2.24 5.68 -2.96
N TYR A 76 -2.37 5.30 -1.69
CA TYR A 76 -1.64 4.21 -1.07
C TYR A 76 -2.66 3.14 -0.66
N VAL A 77 -2.65 2.01 -1.38
CA VAL A 77 -3.61 0.92 -1.19
C VAL A 77 -2.92 -0.23 -0.49
N GLU A 78 -3.39 -0.58 0.68
CA GLU A 78 -2.96 -1.75 1.43
C GLU A 78 -3.68 -3.01 0.95
N MET A 79 -2.89 -4.07 0.76
CA MET A 79 -3.36 -5.43 0.51
C MET A 79 -2.80 -6.37 1.57
N ILE A 80 -3.67 -7.22 2.09
CA ILE A 80 -3.34 -8.24 3.08
C ILE A 80 -3.22 -9.60 2.40
N LEU A 81 -2.09 -10.28 2.56
CA LEU A 81 -1.81 -11.59 1.99
C LEU A 81 -1.68 -12.63 3.12
N PRO A 82 -2.19 -13.86 2.91
CA PRO A 82 -2.10 -14.95 3.88
C PRO A 82 -0.69 -15.52 4.07
#